data_AF-A0A1Q4ULB8-F1
#
_entry.id   AF-A0A1Q4ULB8-F1
#
_cell.length_a   1.000
_cell.length_b   1.000
_cell.length_c   1.000
_cell.angle_alpha   90.00
_cell.angle_beta   90.00
_cell.angle_gamma   90.00
#
_symmetry.space_group_name_H-M   'P 1'
#
loop_
_entity.id
_entity.type
_entity.pdbx_description
1 polymer ?
#
loop_
_entity_poly.entity_id
_entity_poly.type
_entity_poly.pdbx_seq_one_letter_code
_entity_poly.pdbx_strand_id
1 'polypeptide(L)'
;MTENTKPQSGVATDADQRKINWDDSNMRSTYANVSNVASTREEVMFLFGTSQVWSSAQGDVRVQLSDRIIMSPFAAKRLKKILDHTLGEYERVYGKLD
;
A
#
# COMPACT_ATOMS: atom_id res chain seq x y z
N MET A 1 28.35 10.12 3.91
CA MET A 1 28.15 8.65 3.93
C MET A 1 26.75 8.43 3.43
N THR A 2 26.63 8.08 2.15
CA THR A 2 25.38 8.05 1.39
C THR A 2 24.61 6.76 1.64
N GLU A 3 23.34 6.99 1.93
CA GLU A 3 22.14 6.14 1.98
C GLU A 3 22.20 4.83 1.18
N ASN A 4 21.83 3.73 1.85
CA ASN A 4 21.79 2.38 1.32
C ASN A 4 20.32 1.94 1.20
N THR A 5 19.64 2.37 0.13
CA THR A 5 18.29 1.91 -0.18
C THR A 5 18.37 0.77 -1.19
N LYS A 6 18.40 -0.46 -0.67
CA LYS A 6 18.13 -1.65 -1.49
C LYS A 6 16.64 -2.00 -1.38
N PRO A 7 15.86 -1.92 -2.47
CA PRO A 7 14.66 -2.75 -2.56
C PRO A 7 15.10 -4.17 -2.93
N GLN A 8 14.95 -5.12 -2.01
CA GLN A 8 15.20 -6.54 -2.27
C GLN A 8 13.96 -7.36 -1.96
N SER A 9 13.24 -7.80 -2.98
CA SER A 9 12.78 -9.19 -3.13
C SER A 9 11.92 -9.34 -4.39
N GLY A 10 12.28 -10.32 -5.21
CA GLY A 10 11.50 -10.77 -6.35
C GLY A 10 12.05 -12.12 -6.76
N VAL A 11 11.46 -13.19 -6.23
CA VAL A 11 11.80 -14.57 -6.55
C VAL A 11 11.53 -14.78 -8.05
N ALA A 12 12.56 -15.06 -8.83
CA ALA A 12 12.44 -15.32 -10.25
C ALA A 12 12.03 -16.79 -10.47
N THR A 13 10.83 -17.00 -11.01
CA THR A 13 10.44 -18.24 -11.68
C THR A 13 10.37 -18.01 -13.19
N ASP A 14 11.03 -18.88 -13.94
CA ASP A 14 11.17 -18.86 -15.39
C ASP A 14 9.82 -18.94 -16.12
N ALA A 15 9.37 -17.80 -16.63
CA ALA A 15 8.39 -17.66 -17.72
C ALA A 15 8.47 -16.21 -18.23
N ASP A 16 9.12 -16.01 -19.37
CA ASP A 16 9.16 -14.75 -20.16
C ASP A 16 9.10 -13.47 -19.30
N GLN A 17 10.11 -13.28 -18.46
CA GLN A 17 10.15 -12.16 -17.53
C GLN A 17 10.47 -10.88 -18.30
N ARG A 18 9.42 -10.18 -18.73
CA ARG A 18 9.52 -8.77 -19.10
C ARG A 18 10.29 -8.02 -18.01
N LYS A 19 11.43 -7.45 -18.38
CA LYS A 19 12.22 -6.60 -17.49
C LYS A 19 11.38 -5.36 -17.13
N ILE A 20 10.96 -5.27 -15.87
CA ILE A 20 10.25 -4.09 -15.37
C ILE A 20 11.30 -3.01 -15.08
N ASN A 21 11.19 -1.87 -15.76
CA ASN A 21 11.99 -0.69 -15.43
C ASN A 21 11.21 0.15 -14.42
N TRP A 22 11.80 0.36 -13.24
CA TRP A 22 11.22 1.16 -12.17
C TRP A 22 11.81 2.57 -12.27
N ASP A 23 10.95 3.56 -12.51
CA ASP A 23 11.30 4.99 -12.44
C ASP A 23 10.55 5.60 -11.24
N ASP A 24 11.30 5.98 -10.23
CA ASP A 24 10.82 6.53 -8.96
C ASP A 24 11.05 8.04 -8.84
N SER A 25 11.51 8.70 -9.91
CA SER A 25 11.86 10.14 -9.93
C SER A 25 10.74 11.07 -9.46
N ASN A 26 9.48 10.66 -9.64
CA ASN A 26 8.28 11.42 -9.24
C ASN A 26 7.47 10.71 -8.13
N MET A 27 8.06 9.72 -7.45
CA MET A 27 7.38 8.97 -6.40
C MET A 27 7.11 9.88 -5.19
N ARG A 28 5.85 9.97 -4.79
CA ARG A 28 5.45 10.69 -3.58
C ARG A 28 5.27 9.72 -2.41
N SER A 29 5.91 10.02 -1.29
CA SER A 29 5.69 9.33 -0.02
C SER A 29 4.77 10.16 0.85
N THR A 30 3.71 9.56 1.37
CA THR A 30 2.83 10.17 2.37
C THR A 30 2.58 9.20 3.52
N TYR A 31 2.36 9.74 4.71
CA TYR A 31 2.02 8.95 5.89
C TYR A 31 0.50 8.81 6.02
N ALA A 32 0.03 7.59 6.29
CA ALA A 32 -1.37 7.30 6.59
C ALA A 32 -1.48 6.18 7.63
N ASN A 33 -2.41 6.32 8.57
CA ASN A 33 -2.78 5.27 9.54
C ASN A 33 -4.23 4.78 9.35
N VAL A 34 -4.98 5.40 8.44
CA VAL A 34 -6.29 4.94 8.00
C VAL A 34 -6.23 4.72 6.49
N SER A 35 -6.79 3.59 6.04
CA SER A 35 -7.05 3.33 4.63
C SER A 35 -8.50 2.90 4.43
N ASN A 36 -9.05 3.25 3.27
CA ASN A 36 -10.38 2.80 2.85
C ASN A 36 -10.35 2.51 1.34
N VAL A 37 -11.23 1.61 0.89
CA VAL A 37 -11.35 1.23 -0.52
C VAL A 37 -12.78 1.39 -0.97
N ALA A 38 -12.97 2.11 -2.07
CA ALA A 38 -14.24 2.23 -2.75
C ALA A 38 -14.08 1.81 -4.22
N SER A 39 -15.15 1.35 -4.85
CA SER A 39 -15.09 0.88 -6.24
C SER A 39 -16.36 1.19 -7.02
N THR A 40 -16.19 1.41 -8.32
CA THR A 40 -17.24 1.33 -9.33
C THR A 40 -16.97 0.12 -10.24
N ARG A 41 -17.73 -0.02 -11.32
CA ARG A 41 -17.44 -1.04 -12.35
C ARG A 41 -16.10 -0.78 -13.05
N GLU A 42 -15.73 0.48 -13.21
CA GLU A 42 -14.59 0.88 -14.05
C GLU A 42 -13.31 1.11 -13.24
N GLU A 43 -13.45 1.45 -11.95
CA GLU A 43 -12.33 1.94 -11.13
C GLU A 43 -12.40 1.46 -9.69
N VAL A 44 -11.21 1.35 -9.08
CA VAL A 44 -11.01 1.13 -7.64
C VAL A 44 -10.21 2.30 -7.09
N MET A 45 -10.70 2.90 -6.01
CA MET A 45 -10.11 4.04 -5.33
C MET A 45 -9.60 3.61 -3.96
N PHE A 46 -8.30 3.76 -3.74
CA PHE A 46 -7.65 3.65 -2.44
C PHE A 46 -7.55 5.03 -1.82
N LEU A 47 -8.13 5.18 -0.64
CA LEU A 47 -8.18 6.42 0.12
C LEU A 47 -7.27 6.26 1.34
N PHE A 48 -6.34 7.19 1.51
CA PHE A 48 -5.38 7.17 2.62
C PHE A 48 -5.51 8.45 3.42
N GLY A 49 -5.36 8.33 4.74
CA GLY A 49 -5.47 9.47 5.63
C GLY A 49 -4.96 9.19 7.04
N THR A 50 -5.21 10.17 7.91
CA THR A 50 -4.87 10.10 9.32
C THR A 50 -6.12 10.27 10.18
N SER A 51 -6.27 9.43 11.20
CA SER A 51 -7.23 9.68 12.28
C SER A 51 -6.54 10.44 13.41
N GLN A 52 -7.22 11.48 13.92
CA GLN A 52 -6.81 12.16 15.16
C GLN A 52 -7.68 11.64 16.30
N VAL A 53 -7.13 10.78 17.15
CA VAL A 53 -7.82 10.33 18.37
C VAL A 53 -7.56 11.39 19.45
N TRP A 54 -8.29 12.51 19.40
CA TRP A 54 -8.22 13.50 20.46
C TRP A 54 -9.09 13.01 21.63
N SER A 55 -8.44 12.48 22.67
CA SER A 55 -8.97 12.23 24.02
C SER A 55 -10.50 12.11 24.16
N SER A 56 -11.01 10.89 23.97
CA SER A 56 -11.89 10.19 24.91
C SER A 56 -13.04 10.96 25.57
N ALA A 57 -13.86 11.67 24.80
CA ALA A 57 -15.18 12.08 25.27
C ALA A 57 -16.22 11.86 24.16
N GLN A 58 -16.52 10.59 23.92
CA GLN A 58 -17.78 10.10 23.35
C GLN A 58 -18.32 10.87 22.13
N GLY A 59 -17.77 10.64 20.94
CA GLY A 59 -18.45 11.02 19.69
C GLY A 59 -17.51 11.20 18.51
N ASP A 60 -17.51 10.20 17.63
CA ASP A 60 -16.94 10.16 16.28
C ASP A 60 -15.41 10.33 16.13
N VAL A 61 -14.79 9.33 15.48
CA VAL A 61 -13.40 9.42 15.04
C VAL A 61 -13.35 10.24 13.76
N ARG A 62 -12.75 11.43 13.83
CA ARG A 62 -12.51 12.25 12.64
C ARG A 62 -11.30 11.71 11.86
N VAL A 63 -11.55 11.31 10.62
CA VAL A 63 -10.51 10.90 9.66
C VAL A 63 -10.28 12.02 8.66
N GLN A 64 -9.03 12.47 8.52
CA GLN A 64 -8.60 13.38 7.48
C GLN A 64 -7.96 12.59 6.34
N LEU A 65 -8.60 12.56 5.17
CA LEU A 65 -8.03 11.94 3.96
C LEU A 65 -7.01 12.88 3.31
N SER A 66 -5.82 12.36 3.02
CA SER A 66 -4.70 13.11 2.42
C SER A 66 -4.45 12.71 0.97
N ASP A 67 -4.61 11.43 0.63
CA ASP A 67 -4.25 10.90 -0.68
C ASP A 67 -5.31 9.95 -1.22
N ARG A 68 -5.41 9.94 -2.54
CA ARG A 68 -6.25 9.02 -3.30
C ARG A 68 -5.47 8.45 -4.47
N ILE A 69 -5.47 7.13 -4.59
CA ILE A 69 -4.94 6.41 -5.75
C ILE A 69 -6.11 5.72 -6.45
N ILE A 70 -6.26 5.97 -7.76
CA ILE A 70 -7.30 5.35 -8.58
C ILE A 70 -6.63 4.39 -9.56
N MET A 71 -7.17 3.19 -9.69
CA MET A 71 -6.65 2.20 -10.63
C MET A 71 -7.77 1.32 -11.19
N SER A 72 -7.49 0.63 -12.29
CA SER A 72 -8.43 -0.34 -12.85
C SER A 72 -8.61 -1.55 -11.91
N PRO A 73 -9.75 -2.26 -11.98
CA PRO A 73 -9.99 -3.47 -11.19
C PRO A 73 -8.90 -4.55 -11.35
N PHE A 74 -8.34 -4.70 -12.55
CA PHE A 74 -7.24 -5.64 -12.81
C PHE A 74 -5.94 -5.25 -12.11
N ALA A 75 -5.63 -3.95 -12.05
CA ALA A 75 -4.46 -3.45 -11.31
C ALA A 75 -4.65 -3.64 -9.80
N ALA A 76 -5.83 -3.31 -9.27
CA ALA A 76 -6.16 -3.54 -7.86
C ALA A 76 -6.05 -5.01 -7.45
N LYS A 77 -6.52 -5.94 -8.32
CA LYS A 77 -6.37 -7.38 -8.09
C LYS A 77 -4.91 -7.83 -8.01
N ARG A 78 -4.04 -7.27 -8.84
CA ARG A 78 -2.59 -7.56 -8.77
C ARG A 78 -1.98 -6.97 -7.50
N LEU A 79 -2.34 -5.75 -7.14
CA LEU A 79 -1.90 -5.11 -5.90
C LEU A 79 -2.25 -5.97 -4.68
N LYS A 80 -3.50 -6.45 -4.57
CA LYS A 80 -3.92 -7.34 -3.47
C LYS A 80 -3.00 -8.53 -3.31
N LYS A 81 -2.71 -9.24 -4.41
CA LYS A 81 -1.85 -10.44 -4.37
C LYS A 81 -0.44 -10.13 -3.88
N ILE A 82 0.15 -9.03 -4.34
CA ILE A 82 1.49 -8.61 -3.93
C ILE A 82 1.45 -8.20 -2.45
N LEU A 83 0.44 -7.44 -2.04
CA LEU A 83 0.27 -7.01 -0.65
C LEU A 83 0.10 -8.20 0.30
N ASP A 84 -0.78 -9.15 0.00
CA ASP A 84 -0.97 -10.37 0.82
C ASP A 84 0.34 -11.14 0.99
N HIS A 85 1.09 -11.31 -0.10
CA HIS A 85 2.37 -12.00 -0.07
C HIS A 85 3.41 -11.24 0.76
N THR A 86 3.54 -9.93 0.55
CA THR A 86 4.48 -9.08 1.30
C THR A 86 4.16 -9.06 2.79
N LEU A 87 2.88 -8.97 3.18
CA LEU A 87 2.47 -9.05 4.59
C LEU A 87 2.76 -10.43 5.19
N GLY A 88 2.49 -11.52 4.46
CA GLY A 88 2.83 -12.87 4.93
C GLY A 88 4.32 -13.06 5.18
N GLU A 89 5.18 -12.53 4.30
CA GLU A 89 6.63 -12.54 4.53
C GLU A 89 7.04 -11.66 5.70
N TYR A 90 6.41 -10.49 5.87
CA TYR A 90 6.63 -9.63 7.03
C TYR A 90 6.28 -10.36 8.33
N GLU A 91 5.10 -10.96 8.41
CA GLU A 91 4.64 -11.68 9.61
C GLU A 91 5.51 -12.90 9.93
N ARG A 92 6.02 -13.59 8.91
CA ARG A 92 6.96 -14.70 9.08
C ARG A 92 8.25 -14.26 9.77
N VAL A 93 8.69 -13.01 9.53
CA VAL A 93 9.94 -12.46 10.08
C VAL A 93 9.71 -11.75 11.42
N TYR A 94 8.62 -11.00 11.56
CA TYR A 94 8.40 -10.07 12.68
C TYR A 94 7.28 -10.48 13.64
N GLY A 95 6.56 -11.57 13.35
CA GLY A 95 5.40 -12.00 14.12
C GLY A 95 4.08 -11.53 13.51
N LYS A 96 2.98 -12.15 13.93
CA LYS A 96 1.64 -11.90 13.38
C LYS A 96 1.17 -10.47 13.66
N LEU A 97 0.49 -9.90 12.68
CA LEU A 97 -0.27 -8.68 12.82
C LEU A 97 -1.67 -9.07 13.30
N ASP A 98 -1.88 -9.02 14.62
CA ASP A 98 -3.17 -9.36 15.27
C ASP A 98 -4.10 -8.13 15.37
#